data_AF-A0A9P6F7J6-F1
#
_entry.id   AF-A0A9P6F7J6-F1
#
_cell.length_a   1.000
_cell.length_b   1.000
_cell.length_c   1.000
_cell.angle_alpha   90.00
_cell.angle_beta   90.00
_cell.angle_gamma   90.00
#
_symmetry.space_group_name_H-M   'P 1'
#
loop_
_entity.id
_entity.type
_entity.pdbx_description
1 polymer ?
#
loop_
_entity_poly.entity_id
_entity_poly.type
_entity_poly.pdbx_seq_one_letter_code
_entity_poly.pdbx_strand_id
1 'polypeptide(L)'
;MQVDRIIGLYARGMQQHDVRTHDFKKKEEDHCNSMRFTFLANIHPSFRKVGVETTVTKPSGKPGRIDMLISVPLKRRLFVLEWKSLQIDYIKIGSGSPLQRANVLADIRDVREVLDLRFGKNDNYRAGLTIREWIMSGPQDQLREYAQSAEIQKWKDDGYLITSVLTVVVTSRHVLLWDLDGDVLDASPRLALE
;
A
#
# COMPACT_ATOMS: atom_id res chain seq x y z
N MET A 1 -17.35 4.56 -2.26
CA MET A 1 -16.14 4.24 -3.04
C MET A 1 -15.14 3.76 -2.04
N GLN A 2 -14.69 2.52 -2.22
CA GLN A 2 -13.62 1.92 -1.42
C GLN A 2 -12.28 2.31 -2.06
N VAL A 3 -11.27 2.51 -1.23
CA VAL A 3 -9.89 2.80 -1.66
C VAL A 3 -9.35 1.71 -2.60
N ASP A 4 -9.93 0.51 -2.53
CA ASP A 4 -9.62 -0.65 -3.35
C ASP A 4 -9.72 -0.35 -4.84
N ARG A 5 -10.78 0.33 -5.29
CA ARG A 5 -10.95 0.65 -6.71
C ARG A 5 -9.83 1.56 -7.22
N ILE A 6 -9.41 2.45 -6.35
CA ILE A 6 -8.37 3.42 -6.61
C ILE A 6 -7.01 2.70 -6.70
N ILE A 7 -6.67 1.93 -5.67
CA ILE A 7 -5.40 1.20 -5.60
C ILE A 7 -5.35 0.10 -6.67
N GLY A 8 -6.46 -0.54 -6.97
CA GLY A 8 -6.59 -1.54 -8.03
C GLY A 8 -6.34 -0.98 -9.43
N LEU A 9 -6.68 0.28 -9.70
CA LEU A 9 -6.32 0.92 -10.97
C LEU A 9 -4.80 1.09 -11.10
N TYR A 10 -4.14 1.50 -10.01
CA TYR A 10 -2.69 1.56 -9.99
C TYR A 10 -2.06 0.17 -10.05
N ALA A 11 -2.57 -0.81 -9.31
CA ALA A 11 -2.07 -2.18 -9.35
C ALA A 11 -2.15 -2.78 -10.76
N ARG A 12 -3.23 -2.51 -11.52
CA ARG A 12 -3.34 -2.90 -12.93
C ARG A 12 -2.26 -2.24 -13.79
N GLY A 13 -2.11 -0.93 -13.70
CA GLY A 13 -1.10 -0.20 -14.48
C GLY A 13 0.31 -0.68 -14.15
N MET A 14 0.61 -0.85 -12.86
CA MET A 14 1.86 -1.39 -12.37
C MET A 14 2.13 -2.77 -12.97
N GLN A 15 1.20 -3.74 -12.88
CA GLN A 15 1.40 -5.08 -13.46
C GLN A 15 1.62 -5.04 -14.98
N GLN A 16 0.96 -4.13 -15.69
CA GLN A 16 1.07 -4.00 -17.15
C GLN A 16 2.40 -3.38 -17.61
N HIS A 17 2.95 -2.45 -16.83
CA HIS A 17 4.12 -1.68 -17.23
C HIS A 17 5.42 -2.15 -16.55
N ASP A 18 5.33 -2.72 -15.35
CA ASP A 18 6.47 -3.19 -14.57
C ASP A 18 6.85 -4.61 -15.01
N VAL A 19 7.51 -4.69 -16.17
CA VAL A 19 7.88 -5.97 -16.80
C VAL A 19 9.40 -6.18 -16.83
N ARG A 20 10.19 -5.21 -16.37
CA ARG A 20 11.65 -5.29 -16.36
C ARG A 20 12.17 -5.53 -14.95
N THR A 21 13.37 -6.12 -14.86
CA THR A 21 14.00 -6.49 -13.58
C THR A 21 14.13 -5.34 -12.59
N HIS A 22 14.38 -4.10 -13.05
CA HIS A 22 14.49 -2.96 -12.15
C HIS A 22 13.14 -2.52 -11.58
N ASP A 23 12.03 -2.81 -12.26
CA ASP A 23 10.70 -2.46 -11.78
C ASP A 23 10.34 -3.22 -10.51
N PHE A 24 10.77 -4.49 -10.41
CA PHE A 24 10.58 -5.33 -9.21
C PHE A 24 11.41 -4.89 -8.00
N LYS A 25 12.24 -3.86 -8.18
CA LYS A 25 13.12 -3.27 -7.16
C LYS A 25 12.75 -1.82 -6.84
N LYS A 26 11.57 -1.36 -7.26
CA LYS A 26 11.05 -0.05 -6.91
C LYS A 26 10.95 0.11 -5.40
N LYS A 27 11.36 1.28 -4.91
CA LYS A 27 11.23 1.65 -3.50
C LYS A 27 9.81 2.11 -3.21
N GLU A 28 9.51 2.24 -1.92
CA GLU A 28 8.25 2.80 -1.43
C GLU A 28 7.98 4.19 -2.03
N GLU A 29 9.00 5.06 -2.09
CA GLU A 29 8.88 6.38 -2.68
C GLU A 29 8.53 6.36 -4.17
N ASP A 30 9.05 5.39 -4.94
CA ASP A 30 8.78 5.25 -6.37
C ASP A 30 7.32 4.85 -6.60
N HIS A 31 6.82 3.89 -5.81
CA HIS A 31 5.43 3.47 -5.87
C HIS A 31 4.48 4.57 -5.41
N CYS A 32 4.79 5.24 -4.30
CA CYS A 32 4.00 6.34 -3.78
C CYS A 32 3.95 7.50 -4.79
N ASN A 33 5.08 7.86 -5.42
CA ASN A 33 5.13 8.86 -6.49
C ASN A 33 4.34 8.43 -7.73
N SER A 34 4.48 7.18 -8.20
CA SER A 34 3.75 6.67 -9.36
C SER A 34 2.24 6.63 -9.11
N MET A 35 1.83 6.25 -7.90
CA MET A 35 0.44 6.30 -7.46
C MET A 35 -0.06 7.75 -7.48
N ARG A 36 0.70 8.70 -6.90
CA ARG A 36 0.36 10.13 -6.93
C ARG A 36 0.20 10.64 -8.34
N PHE A 37 1.07 10.29 -9.28
CA PHE A 37 0.89 10.66 -10.69
C PHE A 37 -0.38 10.07 -11.26
N THR A 38 -0.68 8.81 -10.98
CA THR A 38 -1.93 8.15 -11.41
C THR A 38 -3.16 8.87 -10.86
N PHE A 39 -3.11 9.36 -9.62
CA PHE A 39 -4.16 10.17 -8.99
C PHE A 39 -4.24 11.60 -9.46
N LEU A 40 -3.14 12.35 -9.44
CA LEU A 40 -3.04 13.75 -9.85
C LEU A 40 -3.38 13.90 -11.32
N ALA A 41 -3.08 12.88 -12.12
CA ALA A 41 -3.60 12.80 -13.47
C ALA A 41 -5.13 12.92 -13.43
N ASN A 42 -5.84 12.31 -12.47
CA ASN A 42 -7.29 12.47 -12.23
C ASN A 42 -8.11 12.44 -13.54
N ILE A 43 -7.58 11.76 -14.56
CA ILE A 43 -8.12 11.75 -15.93
C ILE A 43 -9.21 10.70 -16.00
N HIS A 44 -9.15 9.68 -15.13
CA HIS A 44 -10.16 8.65 -15.12
C HIS A 44 -11.51 9.24 -14.68
N PRO A 45 -12.55 9.25 -15.55
CA PRO A 45 -13.79 9.97 -15.29
C PRO A 45 -14.52 9.53 -14.00
N SER A 46 -14.27 8.30 -13.54
CA SER A 46 -14.86 7.81 -12.29
C SER A 46 -14.38 8.56 -11.05
N PHE A 47 -13.16 9.13 -11.04
CA PHE A 47 -12.62 9.86 -9.90
C PHE A 47 -13.12 11.31 -9.83
N ARG A 48 -13.33 11.93 -11.00
CA ARG A 48 -13.97 13.26 -11.09
C ARG A 48 -15.40 13.23 -10.58
N LYS A 49 -16.19 12.22 -10.96
CA LYS A 49 -17.59 12.05 -10.55
C LYS A 49 -17.80 11.90 -9.03
N VAL A 50 -16.77 11.51 -8.30
CA VAL A 50 -16.85 11.29 -6.84
C VAL A 50 -16.16 12.40 -6.05
N GLY A 51 -15.56 13.40 -6.72
CA GLY A 51 -14.84 14.49 -6.08
C GLY A 51 -13.63 14.03 -5.28
N VAL A 52 -12.79 13.16 -5.87
CA VAL A 52 -11.49 12.83 -5.26
C VAL A 52 -10.59 14.05 -5.34
N GLU A 53 -10.18 14.55 -4.18
CA GLU A 53 -9.13 15.55 -4.04
C GLU A 53 -7.93 14.89 -3.37
N THR A 54 -6.78 14.94 -4.04
CA THR A 54 -5.54 14.43 -3.49
C THR A 54 -4.77 15.59 -2.86
N THR A 55 -4.82 15.67 -1.54
CA THR A 55 -3.85 16.45 -0.77
C THR A 55 -2.70 15.53 -0.41
N VAL A 56 -1.61 15.66 -1.15
CA VAL A 56 -0.42 14.85 -0.94
C VAL A 56 0.56 15.64 -0.08
N THR A 57 0.56 15.39 1.22
CA THR A 57 1.52 16.01 2.14
C THR A 57 2.66 15.02 2.38
N LYS A 58 3.88 15.29 1.89
CA LYS A 58 5.09 14.71 2.50
C LYS A 58 5.58 15.68 3.58
N PRO A 59 5.60 15.29 4.85
CA PRO A 59 6.05 16.14 5.93
C PRO A 59 7.57 16.02 6.05
N SER A 60 8.33 16.97 5.51
CA SER A 60 9.73 17.10 5.91
C SER A 60 10.07 18.55 6.19
N GLY A 61 9.78 18.95 7.42
CA GLY A 61 10.76 19.72 8.18
C GLY A 61 11.65 18.81 9.01
N LYS A 62 11.06 17.88 9.79
CA LYS A 62 11.67 16.69 10.48
C LYS A 62 10.55 15.66 10.85
N PRO A 63 10.87 14.52 11.51
CA PRO A 63 10.52 13.16 11.08
C PRO A 63 9.00 12.88 10.98
N GLY A 64 8.61 12.21 9.88
CA GLY A 64 7.24 12.09 9.38
C GLY A 64 6.44 10.88 9.88
N ARG A 65 5.19 10.74 9.40
CA ARG A 65 4.30 9.65 9.85
C ARG A 65 3.33 9.02 8.82
N ILE A 66 3.10 9.58 7.62
CA ILE A 66 2.20 8.94 6.63
C ILE A 66 2.69 9.17 5.20
N ASP A 67 2.47 8.18 4.34
CA ASP A 67 2.86 8.26 2.94
C ASP A 67 1.84 8.99 2.06
N MET A 68 0.54 8.86 2.35
CA MET A 68 -0.50 9.47 1.52
C MET A 68 -1.83 9.70 2.25
N LEU A 69 -2.44 10.87 2.02
CA LEU A 69 -3.83 11.17 2.34
C LEU A 69 -4.65 11.32 1.06
N ILE A 70 -5.87 10.77 1.06
CA ILE A 70 -6.82 10.95 -0.05
C ILE A 70 -8.14 11.41 0.54
N SER A 71 -8.56 12.64 0.23
CA SER A 71 -9.86 13.15 0.67
C SER A 71 -10.90 12.97 -0.43
N VAL A 72 -12.13 12.72 -0.01
CA VAL A 72 -13.30 12.70 -0.88
C VAL A 72 -14.34 13.65 -0.25
N PRO A 73 -14.19 14.97 -0.42
CA PRO A 73 -14.97 15.97 0.32
C PRO A 73 -16.47 15.82 0.12
N LEU A 74 -16.92 15.53 -1.11
CA LEU A 74 -18.35 15.30 -1.43
C LEU A 74 -18.98 14.15 -0.63
N LYS A 75 -18.17 13.28 -0.03
CA LYS A 75 -18.63 12.14 0.79
C LYS A 75 -18.15 12.22 2.23
N ARG A 76 -17.46 13.30 2.62
CA ARG A 76 -16.78 13.45 3.91
C ARG A 76 -15.98 12.19 4.28
N ARG A 77 -15.12 11.73 3.37
CA ARG A 77 -14.23 10.60 3.63
C ARG A 77 -12.78 11.01 3.52
N LEU A 78 -11.94 10.44 4.39
CA LEU A 78 -10.50 10.56 4.32
C LEU A 78 -9.90 9.16 4.38
N PHE A 79 -9.04 8.85 3.41
CA PHE A 79 -8.21 7.65 3.45
C PHE A 79 -6.80 8.02 3.90
N VAL A 80 -6.31 7.31 4.90
CA VAL A 80 -4.99 7.48 5.50
C VAL A 80 -4.17 6.26 5.10
N LEU A 81 -3.24 6.40 4.17
CA LEU A 81 -2.50 5.28 3.59
C LEU A 81 -1.05 5.26 4.06
N GLU A 82 -0.67 4.20 4.74
CA GLU A 82 0.73 3.86 5.02
C GLU A 82 1.21 2.90 3.94
N TRP A 83 2.26 3.27 3.22
CA TRP A 83 2.79 2.45 2.14
C TRP A 83 3.99 1.65 2.62
N LYS A 84 4.14 0.45 2.06
CA LYS A 84 5.37 -0.32 2.14
C LYS A 84 5.66 -0.95 0.80
N SER A 85 6.94 -1.04 0.44
CA SER A 85 7.40 -1.78 -0.73
C SER A 85 8.27 -2.96 -0.33
N LEU A 86 7.95 -4.13 -0.90
CA LEU A 86 8.73 -5.35 -0.78
C LEU A 86 9.36 -5.67 -2.14
N GLN A 87 10.66 -5.45 -2.24
CA GLN A 87 11.43 -5.72 -3.46
C GLN A 87 11.66 -7.21 -3.63
N ILE A 88 11.70 -7.66 -4.89
CA ILE A 88 11.83 -9.09 -5.23
C ILE A 88 13.05 -9.74 -4.60
N ASP A 89 14.17 -9.03 -4.47
CA ASP A 89 15.41 -9.59 -3.95
C ASP A 89 15.34 -9.95 -2.45
N TYR A 90 14.34 -9.43 -1.73
CA TYR A 90 14.15 -9.64 -0.30
C TYR A 90 13.14 -10.73 0.05
N ILE A 91 12.33 -11.22 -0.90
CA ILE A 91 11.27 -12.20 -0.62
C ILE A 91 11.64 -13.57 -1.19
N LYS A 92 11.56 -14.63 -0.40
CA LYS A 92 11.77 -16.01 -0.87
C LYS A 92 10.60 -16.45 -1.74
N ILE A 93 10.81 -16.43 -3.05
CA ILE A 93 9.84 -16.85 -4.05
C ILE A 93 10.61 -17.72 -5.04
N GLY A 94 10.33 -19.02 -5.03
CA GLY A 94 10.94 -20.02 -5.93
C GLY A 94 12.46 -19.90 -6.09
N SER A 95 12.95 -20.33 -7.25
CA SER A 95 14.33 -20.16 -7.72
C SER A 95 14.34 -19.53 -9.11
N GLY A 96 15.43 -18.86 -9.47
CA GLY A 96 15.63 -18.31 -10.82
C GLY A 96 15.79 -16.80 -10.84
N SER A 97 15.68 -16.24 -12.05
CA SER A 97 15.81 -14.80 -12.28
C SER A 97 14.68 -14.01 -11.60
N PRO A 98 14.88 -12.71 -11.30
CA PRO A 98 13.83 -11.86 -10.74
C PRO A 98 12.51 -11.91 -11.52
N LEU A 99 12.57 -11.99 -12.86
CA LEU A 99 11.39 -12.10 -13.71
C LEU A 99 10.65 -13.43 -13.52
N GLN A 100 11.37 -14.56 -13.47
CA GLN A 100 10.77 -15.87 -13.21
C GLN A 100 10.06 -15.89 -11.86
N ARG A 101 10.70 -15.32 -10.83
CA ARG A 101 10.15 -15.24 -9.48
C ARG A 101 8.94 -14.31 -9.41
N ALA A 102 8.97 -13.18 -10.11
CA ALA A 102 7.82 -12.29 -10.24
C ALA A 102 6.64 -12.96 -10.95
N ASN A 103 6.88 -13.83 -11.94
CA ASN A 103 5.81 -14.60 -12.59
C ASN A 103 5.19 -15.62 -11.63
N VAL A 104 6.00 -16.37 -10.87
CA VAL A 104 5.49 -17.28 -9.81
C VAL A 104 4.62 -16.52 -8.81
N LEU A 105 5.05 -15.33 -8.40
CA LEU A 105 4.25 -14.50 -7.51
C LEU A 105 2.92 -14.06 -8.15
N ALA A 106 2.93 -13.69 -9.43
CA ALA A 106 1.74 -13.24 -10.15
C ALA A 106 0.61 -14.29 -10.19
N ASP A 107 0.97 -15.56 -10.09
CA ASP A 107 0.04 -16.70 -10.09
C ASP A 107 -0.60 -16.94 -8.72
N ILE A 108 -0.04 -16.40 -7.63
CA ILE A 108 -0.65 -16.48 -6.31
C ILE A 108 -1.89 -15.59 -6.27
N ARG A 109 -3.06 -16.19 -5.99
CA ARG A 109 -4.34 -15.48 -5.85
C ARG A 109 -4.75 -15.32 -4.39
N ASP A 110 -4.44 -16.29 -3.54
CA ASP A 110 -4.81 -16.18 -2.13
C ASP A 110 -3.89 -15.19 -1.40
N VAL A 111 -4.49 -14.15 -0.80
CA VAL A 111 -3.81 -13.18 0.06
C VAL A 111 -3.02 -13.84 1.19
N ARG A 112 -3.50 -14.98 1.71
CA ARG A 112 -2.84 -15.73 2.80
C ARG A 112 -1.52 -16.32 2.32
N GLU A 113 -1.48 -16.87 1.11
CA GLU A 113 -0.26 -17.39 0.50
C GLU A 113 0.78 -16.27 0.30
N VAL A 114 0.35 -15.07 -0.11
CA VAL A 114 1.24 -13.91 -0.21
C VAL A 114 1.77 -13.52 1.17
N LEU A 115 0.90 -13.45 2.17
CA LEU A 115 1.27 -13.07 3.54
C LEU A 115 2.22 -14.07 4.22
N ASP A 116 2.17 -15.34 3.84
CA ASP A 116 3.02 -16.42 4.35
C ASP A 116 4.39 -16.51 3.65
N LEU A 117 4.61 -15.72 2.58
CA LEU A 117 5.93 -15.59 1.97
C LEU A 117 6.93 -15.06 2.99
N ARG A 118 8.13 -15.64 2.97
CA ARG A 118 9.20 -15.30 3.94
C ARG A 118 10.24 -14.37 3.35
N PHE A 119 10.83 -13.55 4.19
CA PHE A 119 12.00 -12.77 3.84
C PHE A 119 13.24 -13.66 3.66
N GLY A 120 13.99 -13.36 2.59
CA GLY A 120 15.24 -13.99 2.17
C GLY A 120 16.42 -13.64 3.05
N LYS A 121 17.53 -14.35 2.86
CA LYS A 121 18.79 -14.06 3.56
C LYS A 121 19.39 -12.71 3.17
N ASN A 122 18.98 -12.16 2.02
CA ASN A 122 19.42 -10.85 1.53
C ASN A 122 18.78 -9.68 2.29
N ASP A 123 17.77 -9.96 3.11
CA ASP A 123 17.11 -8.97 3.95
C ASP A 123 17.62 -9.07 5.39
N ASN A 124 18.68 -8.33 5.70
CA ASN A 124 19.34 -8.42 7.00
C ASN A 124 18.45 -7.99 8.19
N TYR A 125 17.32 -7.33 7.94
CA TYR A 125 16.45 -6.79 8.98
C TYR A 125 15.24 -7.67 9.25
N ARG A 126 14.76 -8.37 8.22
CA ARG A 126 13.50 -9.14 8.28
C ARG A 126 13.69 -10.63 8.02
N ALA A 127 14.91 -11.07 7.73
CA ALA A 127 15.22 -12.46 7.35
C ALA A 127 14.54 -13.49 8.26
N GLY A 128 13.86 -14.44 7.63
CA GLY A 128 13.19 -15.54 8.33
C GLY A 128 11.73 -15.26 8.71
N LEU A 129 11.34 -14.00 8.90
CA LEU A 129 9.95 -13.61 9.13
C LEU A 129 9.11 -13.84 7.87
N THR A 130 7.82 -14.09 8.05
CA THR A 130 6.78 -13.94 7.03
C THR A 130 6.43 -12.47 6.82
N ILE A 131 5.83 -12.14 5.68
CA ILE A 131 5.29 -10.79 5.44
C ILE A 131 4.29 -10.42 6.54
N ARG A 132 3.43 -11.37 6.95
CA ARG A 132 2.50 -11.18 8.06
C ARG A 132 3.20 -10.80 9.36
N GLU A 133 4.16 -11.60 9.82
CA GLU A 133 4.87 -11.36 11.08
C GLU A 133 5.54 -9.99 11.09
N TRP A 134 6.18 -9.61 9.98
CA TRP A 134 6.80 -8.30 9.84
C TRP A 134 5.78 -7.15 9.89
N ILE A 135 4.63 -7.28 9.23
CA ILE A 135 3.56 -6.27 9.27
C ILE A 135 3.07 -6.04 10.71
N MET A 136 2.83 -7.14 11.43
CA MET A 136 2.33 -7.09 12.80
C MET A 136 3.38 -6.55 13.80
N SER A 137 4.67 -6.56 13.45
CA SER A 137 5.76 -6.11 14.34
C SER A 137 6.23 -4.68 14.10
N GLY A 138 5.61 -3.90 13.21
CA GLY A 138 6.07 -2.54 12.94
C GLY A 138 5.15 -1.68 12.07
N PRO A 139 4.91 -2.03 10.80
CA PRO A 139 4.04 -1.26 9.91
C PRO A 139 2.64 -0.98 10.47
N GLN A 140 2.04 -1.93 11.20
CA GLN A 140 0.77 -1.69 11.90
C GLN A 140 0.88 -0.55 12.92
N ASP A 141 1.92 -0.55 13.75
CA ASP A 141 2.10 0.45 14.79
C ASP A 141 2.28 1.85 14.19
N GLN A 142 3.00 1.97 13.09
CA GLN A 142 3.18 3.24 12.36
C GLN A 142 1.83 3.81 11.90
N LEU A 143 1.01 2.97 11.24
CA LEU A 143 -0.31 3.37 10.79
C LEU A 143 -1.22 3.75 11.97
N ARG A 144 -1.24 2.95 13.04
CA ARG A 144 -2.03 3.21 14.26
C ARG A 144 -1.66 4.54 14.90
N GLU A 145 -0.36 4.77 15.14
CA GLU A 145 0.13 6.00 15.76
C GLU A 145 -0.28 7.26 15.00
N TYR A 146 -0.34 7.18 13.68
CA TYR A 146 -0.78 8.31 12.88
C TYR A 146 -2.31 8.45 12.80
N ALA A 147 -3.04 7.33 12.73
CA ALA A 147 -4.51 7.33 12.78
C ALA A 147 -5.06 7.95 14.08
N GLN A 148 -4.27 7.90 15.16
CA GLN A 148 -4.53 8.52 16.46
C GLN A 148 -3.95 9.94 16.60
N SER A 149 -3.31 10.48 15.56
CA SER A 149 -2.68 11.81 15.64
C SER A 149 -3.70 12.95 15.74
N ALA A 150 -3.29 14.07 16.33
CA ALA A 150 -4.10 15.28 16.42
C ALA A 150 -4.52 15.82 15.04
N GLU A 151 -3.74 15.56 13.99
CA GLU A 151 -4.10 15.93 12.62
C GLU A 151 -5.33 15.15 12.15
N ILE A 152 -5.33 13.82 12.30
CA ILE A 152 -6.46 12.97 11.93
C ILE A 152 -7.67 13.23 12.84
N GLN A 153 -7.45 13.57 14.11
CA GLN A 153 -8.53 13.91 15.02
C GLN A 153 -9.31 15.14 14.55
N LYS A 154 -8.63 16.18 14.03
CA LYS A 154 -9.31 17.35 13.46
C LYS A 154 -10.26 16.98 12.31
N TRP A 155 -9.85 16.09 11.42
CA TRP A 155 -10.72 15.61 10.34
C TRP A 155 -11.95 14.87 10.88
N LYS A 156 -11.78 14.06 11.94
CA LYS A 156 -12.91 13.40 12.62
C LYS A 156 -13.87 14.43 13.21
N ASP A 157 -13.34 15.46 13.87
CA ASP A 157 -14.11 16.54 14.47
C ASP A 157 -14.88 17.35 13.40
N ASP A 158 -14.30 17.50 12.20
CA ASP A 158 -14.94 18.08 11.01
C ASP A 158 -15.98 17.15 10.34
N GLY A 159 -16.24 15.98 10.94
CA GLY A 159 -17.26 15.03 10.51
C GLY A 159 -16.84 14.12 9.35
N TYR A 160 -15.54 13.94 9.12
CA TYR A 160 -15.05 12.97 8.14
C TYR A 160 -15.04 11.54 8.71
N LEU A 161 -15.50 10.60 7.88
CA LEU A 161 -15.25 9.18 8.09
C LEU A 161 -13.81 8.87 7.66
N ILE A 162 -12.99 8.43 8.61
CA ILE A 162 -11.59 8.09 8.39
C ILE A 162 -11.46 6.59 8.14
N THR A 163 -10.71 6.22 7.11
CA THR A 163 -10.33 4.84 6.84
C THR A 163 -8.81 4.78 6.71
N SER A 164 -8.17 4.15 7.68
CA SER A 164 -6.72 3.97 7.71
C SER A 164 -6.36 2.61 7.11
N VAL A 165 -5.45 2.58 6.14
CA VAL A 165 -5.16 1.38 5.37
C VAL A 165 -3.65 1.22 5.19
N LEU A 166 -3.14 0.04 5.55
CA LEU A 166 -1.79 -0.37 5.21
C LEU A 166 -1.79 -0.89 3.76
N THR A 167 -0.96 -0.29 2.92
CA THR A 167 -0.81 -0.63 1.51
C THR A 167 0.57 -1.23 1.27
N VAL A 168 0.66 -2.54 1.07
CA VAL A 168 1.94 -3.24 0.85
C VAL A 168 2.06 -3.69 -0.59
N VAL A 169 2.98 -3.10 -1.33
CA VAL A 169 3.32 -3.53 -2.70
C VAL A 169 4.32 -4.69 -2.62
N VAL A 170 3.92 -5.86 -3.11
CA VAL A 170 4.79 -7.05 -3.19
C VAL A 170 5.29 -7.20 -4.62
N THR A 171 6.54 -6.78 -4.82
CA THR A 171 7.35 -6.95 -6.04
C THR A 171 6.65 -6.55 -7.34
N SER A 172 5.97 -5.39 -7.38
CA SER A 172 5.15 -4.92 -8.52
C SER A 172 4.15 -5.95 -9.08
N ARG A 173 3.74 -6.94 -8.28
CA ARG A 173 2.80 -7.99 -8.70
C ARG A 173 1.57 -8.03 -7.82
N HIS A 174 1.70 -7.83 -6.53
CA HIS A 174 0.55 -7.72 -5.64
C HIS A 174 0.55 -6.38 -4.94
N VAL A 175 -0.65 -5.89 -4.65
CA VAL A 175 -0.84 -4.81 -3.68
C VAL A 175 -1.80 -5.33 -2.63
N LEU A 176 -1.29 -5.53 -1.43
CA LEU A 176 -2.07 -5.89 -0.25
C LEU A 176 -2.68 -4.64 0.34
N LEU A 177 -3.95 -4.71 0.68
CA LEU A 177 -4.69 -3.71 1.43
C LEU A 177 -5.13 -4.33 2.75
N TRP A 178 -4.87 -3.63 3.83
CA TRP A 178 -5.24 -4.09 5.16
C TRP A 178 -5.77 -2.90 5.97
N ASP A 179 -7.08 -2.90 6.26
CA ASP A 179 -7.67 -1.78 6.98
C ASP A 179 -7.32 -1.89 8.47
N LEU A 180 -7.18 -0.74 9.11
CA LEU A 180 -7.08 -0.64 10.56
C LEU A 180 -8.49 -0.52 11.13
N ASP A 181 -8.88 -1.48 11.98
CA ASP A 181 -10.12 -1.46 12.75
C ASP A 181 -9.80 -1.13 14.22
N GLY A 182 -10.10 0.09 14.63
CA GLY A 182 -9.64 0.64 15.90
C GLY A 182 -8.11 0.73 15.95
N ASP A 183 -7.49 -0.12 16.76
CA ASP A 183 -6.05 -0.12 17.04
C ASP A 183 -5.29 -1.29 16.43
N VAL A 184 -6.00 -2.19 15.73
CA VAL A 184 -5.42 -3.39 15.14
C VAL A 184 -5.80 -3.48 13.66
N LEU A 185 -4.97 -4.16 12.88
CA LEU A 185 -5.36 -4.51 11.52
C LEU A 185 -6.54 -5.48 11.55
N ASP A 186 -7.46 -5.32 10.60
CA ASP A 186 -8.65 -6.16 10.47
C ASP A 186 -8.28 -7.65 10.27
N ALA A 187 -9.25 -8.55 10.36
CA ALA A 187 -8.99 -9.98 10.14
C ALA A 187 -8.95 -10.37 8.65
N SER A 188 -9.23 -9.44 7.73
CA SER A 188 -9.56 -9.68 6.32
C SER A 188 -8.71 -8.83 5.36
N PRO A 189 -7.37 -9.03 5.33
CA PRO A 189 -6.54 -8.41 4.31
C PRO A 189 -6.98 -8.86 2.93
N ARG A 190 -6.77 -8.01 1.92
CA ARG A 190 -7.23 -8.25 0.55
C ARG A 190 -6.21 -7.84 -0.49
N LEU A 191 -6.26 -8.45 -1.66
CA LEU A 191 -5.51 -8.00 -2.83
C LEU A 191 -6.28 -6.92 -3.57
N ALA A 192 -5.61 -5.86 -4.01
CA ALA A 192 -6.27 -4.72 -4.68
C ALA A 192 -6.86 -5.05 -6.07
N LEU A 193 -6.62 -6.25 -6.60
CA LEU A 193 -7.06 -6.69 -7.93
C LEU A 193 -8.14 -7.78 -7.89
N GLU A 194 -8.60 -8.16 -6.70
CA GLU A 194 -9.71 -9.10 -6.50
C GLU A 194 -11.06 -8.40 -6.40
#